data_AF-A0A941XI22-F1
#
_entry.id   AF-A0A941XI22-F1
#
_cell.length_a   1.000
_cell.length_b   1.000
_cell.length_c   1.000
_cell.angle_alpha   90.00
_cell.angle_beta   90.00
_cell.angle_gamma   90.00
#
_symmetry.space_group_name_H-M   'P 1'
#
loop_
_entity.id
_entity.type
_entity.pdbx_description
1 polymer ?
#
loop_
_entity_poly.entity_id
_entity_poly.type
_entity_poly.pdbx_seq_one_letter_code
_entity_poly.pdbx_strand_id
1 'polypeptide(L)' 'TLRQVSIENAAEADRIFSMLMGDDVPPRRQFIEQNATYATIDT' A
#
# COMPACT_ATOMS: atom_id res chain seq x y z
N THR A 1 23.31 8.75 -3.73
CA THR A 1 23.53 9.11 -2.30
C THR A 1 22.68 8.20 -1.45
N LEU A 2 23.11 7.85 -0.24
CA LEU A 2 22.30 7.04 0.68
C LEU A 2 21.19 7.90 1.30
N ARG A 3 20.01 7.29 1.47
CA ARG A 3 18.84 7.91 2.11
C ARG A 3 18.53 7.08 3.35
N GLN A 4 18.51 7.71 4.52
CA GLN A 4 18.02 7.08 5.73
C GLN A 4 16.49 7.15 5.74
N VAL A 5 15.84 6.02 6.00
CA VAL A 5 14.38 5.93 6.13
C VAL A 5 14.02 5.97 7.61
N SER A 6 13.05 6.81 7.97
CA SER A 6 12.51 6.93 9.34
C SER A 6 11.03 6.57 9.36
N ILE A 7 10.58 5.95 10.45
CA ILE A 7 9.16 5.67 10.68
C ILE A 7 8.60 6.76 11.59
N GLU A 8 7.67 7.55 11.06
CA GLU A 8 7.03 8.65 11.81
C GLU A 8 5.90 8.15 12.71
N ASN A 9 5.13 7.17 12.24
CA ASN A 9 4.05 6.54 12.98
C ASN A 9 4.03 5.03 12.76
N ALA A 10 4.34 4.27 13.82
CA ALA A 10 4.41 2.81 13.74
C ALA A 10 3.04 2.17 13.44
N ALA A 11 1.97 2.64 14.08
CA ALA A 11 0.63 2.06 13.89
C ALA A 11 0.09 2.28 12.47
N GLU A 12 0.40 3.42 11.86
CA GLU A 12 0.04 3.68 10.47
C GLU A 12 0.87 2.84 9.51
N ALA A 13 2.18 2.71 9.75
CA ALA A 13 3.05 1.83 8.97
C ALA A 13 2.52 0.38 8.98
N ASP A 14 2.18 -0.16 10.16
CA ASP A 14 1.66 -1.53 10.29
C ASP A 14 0.36 -1.74 9.51
N ARG A 15 -0.54 -0.74 9.51
CA ARG A 15 -1.76 -0.80 8.69
C ARG A 15 -1.45 -0.83 7.20
N ILE A 16 -0.55 0.03 6.74
CA ILE A 16 -0.15 0.09 5.32
C ILE A 16 0.52 -1.23 4.90
N PHE A 17 1.42 -1.77 5.74
CA PHE A 17 2.05 -3.07 5.49
C PHE A 17 1.01 -4.18 5.39
N SER A 18 0.06 -4.24 6.31
CA SER A 18 -0.99 -5.28 6.29
C SER A 18 -1.86 -5.17 5.03
N MET A 19 -2.23 -3.95 4.63
CA MET A 19 -3.04 -3.73 3.42
C MET A 19 -2.31 -4.10 2.13
N LEU A 20 -1.03 -3.77 2.01
CA LEU A 20 -0.27 -3.95 0.76
C LEU A 20 0.42 -5.32 0.67
N MET A 21 0.84 -5.88 1.79
CA MET A 21 1.66 -7.10 1.85
C MET A 21 0.94 -8.27 2.51
N GLY A 22 -0.30 -8.08 3.00
CA GLY A 22 -1.12 -9.15 3.54
C GLY A 22 -1.74 -10.04 2.45
N ASP A 23 -2.43 -11.08 2.92
CA ASP A 23 -3.05 -12.10 2.05
C ASP A 23 -4.35 -11.59 1.39
N ASP A 24 -5.00 -10.61 2.01
CA ASP A 24 -6.26 -10.05 1.53
C ASP A 24 -6.06 -9.23 0.24
N VAL A 25 -6.56 -9.80 -0.86
CA VAL A 25 -6.50 -9.16 -2.18
C VAL A 25 -7.44 -7.94 -2.31
N PRO A 26 -8.68 -7.93 -1.78
CA PRO A 26 -9.61 -6.82 -2.01
C PRO A 26 -9.10 -5.44 -1.52
N PRO A 27 -8.56 -5.27 -0.29
CA PRO A 27 -8.03 -3.99 0.17
C PRO A 27 -6.87 -3.48 -0.69
N ARG A 28 -5.96 -4.39 -1.09
CA ARG A 28 -4.85 -4.07 -1.99
C ARG A 28 -5.33 -3.61 -3.36
N ARG A 29 -6.33 -4.29 -3.93
CA ARG A 29 -6.92 -3.93 -5.23
C ARG A 29 -7.48 -2.51 -5.19
N GLN A 30 -8.30 -2.21 -4.19
CA GLN A 30 -8.90 -0.87 -4.02
C GLN A 30 -7.82 0.21 -3.89
N PHE A 31 -6.77 -0.04 -3.11
CA PHE A 31 -5.67 0.90 -2.98
C PHE A 31 -4.99 1.19 -4.33
N ILE A 32 -4.73 0.16 -5.14
CA ILE A 32 -4.10 0.30 -6.46
C ILE A 32 -5.01 1.12 -7.39
N GLU A 33 -6.30 0.79 -7.47
CA GLU A 33 -7.27 1.50 -8.33
C GLU A 33 -7.39 2.99 -7.96
N GLN A 34 -7.31 3.33 -6.67
CA GLN A 34 -7.42 4.71 -6.21
C GLN A 34 -6.15 5.54 -6.47
N ASN A 35 -4.98 4.92 -6.50
CA ASN A 35 -3.69 5.62 -6.50
C ASN A 35 -2.88 5.46 -7.78
N ALA A 36 -3.23 4.51 -8.66
CA ALA A 36 -2.53 4.29 -9.91
C ALA A 36 -3.22 5.00 -11.07
N THR A 37 -2.45 5.84 -11.77
CA THR A 37 -2.92 6.67 -12.90
C THR A 37 -3.49 5.85 -14.08
N TYR A 38 -3.11 4.58 -14.21
CA TYR A 38 -3.45 3.74 -15.37
C TYR A 38 -3.86 2.30 -15.00
N ALA A 39 -4.24 2.04 -13.75
CA ALA A 39 -4.68 0.69 -13.37
C ALA A 39 -6.19 0.54 -13.55
N THR A 40 -6.60 -0.05 -14.68
CA THR A 40 -7.92 -0.70 -14.78
C THR A 40 -7.70 -2.17 -14.42
N ILE A 41 -8.19 -2.61 -13.26
CA ILE A 41 -8.18 -4.03 -12.92
C ILE A 41 -9.47 -4.61 -13.47
N ASP A 42 -9.38 -5.34 -14.58
CA ASP A 42 -10.54 -5.97 -15.21
C ASP A 42 -11.26 -6.87 -14.20
N THR A 43 -12.59 -6.74 -14.16
CA THR A 43 -13.54 -7.47 -13.30
C THR A 43 -13.60 -8.95 -13.61
#